data_AF-A0A834X943-F1
#
_entry.id   AF-A0A834X943-F1
#
_cell.length_a   1.000
_cell.length_b   1.000
_cell.length_c   1.000
_cell.angle_alpha   90.00
_cell.angle_beta   90.00
_cell.angle_gamma   90.00
#
_symmetry.space_group_name_H-M   'P 1'
#
loop_
_entity.id
_entity.type
_entity.pdbx_description
1 polymer ?
#
loop_
_entity_poly.entity_id
_entity_poly.type
_entity_poly.pdbx_seq_one_letter_code
_entity_poly.pdbx_strand_id
1 'polypeptide(L)'
;MNIFRFAGDMTHLLSILVLLLKIYATKSCSGISLKTQELYALVFLTRYLDLFTDFISVYNTIMKLVFIASTLAIVWCMRMHPGVKRSYDRELDTFRHYFLVGGSFVFALVFHEKFTFQEKDLKSRFLQKCLGEDSNPNLYFGGARREFLLLFSLIFWAFSIYLEAVAILPQLVLLQRSGNVDNLTGQYVFFLGAYRAFYIMNWIYRYFTEPHFSRWIACISGVVQTALYADFFYYYFISWKSNSKLKLPA
;
A
#
# COMPACT_ATOMS: atom_id res chain seq x y z
N MET A 1 6.00 -17.25 7.03
CA MET A 1 4.78 -16.42 6.91
C MET A 1 3.97 -16.64 8.18
N ASN A 2 3.47 -15.61 8.85
CA ASN A 2 2.55 -15.81 9.98
C ASN A 2 1.08 -15.71 9.52
N ILE A 3 0.17 -16.21 10.34
CA ILE A 3 -1.27 -16.26 10.01
C ILE A 3 -1.87 -14.87 9.80
N PHE A 4 -1.45 -13.88 10.58
CA PHE A 4 -1.94 -12.50 10.48
C PHE A 4 -1.55 -11.84 9.16
N ARG A 5 -0.31 -12.03 8.70
CA ARG A 5 0.14 -11.53 7.40
C ARG A 5 -0.60 -12.20 6.26
N PHE A 6 -0.78 -13.52 6.32
CA PHE A 6 -1.55 -14.24 5.32
C PHE A 6 -3.01 -13.75 5.26
N ALA A 7 -3.67 -13.61 6.41
CA ALA A 7 -5.03 -13.09 6.51
C ALA A 7 -5.13 -11.64 5.98
N GLY A 8 -4.14 -10.80 6.28
CA GLY A 8 -4.03 -9.45 5.73
C GLY A 8 -3.93 -9.46 4.20
N ASP A 9 -3.02 -10.27 3.63
CA ASP A 9 -2.84 -10.37 2.19
C ASP A 9 -4.11 -10.88 1.48
N MET A 10 -4.79 -11.87 2.05
CA MET A 10 -6.07 -12.38 1.52
C MET A 10 -7.20 -11.35 1.61
N THR A 11 -7.27 -10.60 2.70
CA THR A 11 -8.28 -9.56 2.89
C THR A 11 -8.04 -8.38 1.95
N HIS A 12 -6.78 -8.04 1.70
CA HIS A 12 -6.43 -7.03 0.70
C HIS A 12 -6.83 -7.50 -0.70
N LEU A 13 -6.51 -8.74 -1.06
CA LEU A 13 -6.95 -9.32 -2.34
C LEU A 13 -8.49 -9.30 -2.45
N LEU A 14 -9.22 -9.66 -1.39
CA LEU A 14 -10.67 -9.64 -1.37
C LEU A 14 -11.22 -8.22 -1.64
N SER A 15 -10.62 -7.18 -1.06
CA SER A 15 -11.04 -5.79 -1.32
C SER A 15 -10.95 -5.43 -2.83
N ILE A 16 -9.88 -5.85 -3.49
CA ILE A 16 -9.66 -5.60 -4.92
C ILE A 16 -10.65 -6.42 -5.77
N LEU A 17 -10.90 -7.67 -5.39
CA LEU A 17 -11.87 -8.53 -6.07
C LEU A 17 -13.29 -8.00 -5.94
N VAL A 18 -13.68 -7.49 -4.76
CA VAL A 18 -14.99 -6.85 -4.54
C VAL A 18 -15.15 -5.62 -5.44
N LEU A 19 -14.11 -4.80 -5.57
CA LEU A 19 -14.15 -3.63 -6.45
C LEU A 19 -14.24 -4.03 -7.93
N LEU A 20 -13.46 -5.02 -8.37
CA LEU A 20 -13.56 -5.56 -9.73
C LEU A 20 -14.95 -6.15 -10.01
N LEU A 21 -15.50 -6.92 -9.08
CA LEU A 21 -16.84 -7.48 -9.18
C LEU A 21 -17.89 -6.37 -9.28
N LYS A 22 -17.79 -5.31 -8.46
CA LYS A 22 -18.66 -4.14 -8.52
C LYS A 22 -18.64 -3.51 -9.91
N ILE A 23 -17.46 -3.25 -10.47
CA ILE A 23 -17.32 -2.67 -11.82
C ILE A 23 -17.87 -3.62 -12.89
N TYR A 24 -17.60 -4.92 -12.78
CA TYR A 24 -18.03 -5.91 -13.76
C TYR A 24 -19.55 -6.15 -13.75
N ALA A 25 -20.15 -6.28 -12.56
CA ALA A 25 -21.56 -6.58 -12.37
C ALA A 25 -22.45 -5.37 -12.64
N THR A 26 -22.07 -4.19 -12.17
CA THR A 26 -22.87 -2.96 -12.33
C THR A 26 -22.57 -2.21 -13.62
N LYS A 27 -21.46 -2.55 -14.31
CA LYS A 27 -20.91 -1.79 -15.45
C LYS A 27 -20.72 -0.30 -15.15
N SER A 28 -20.55 0.05 -13.87
CA SER A 28 -20.47 1.42 -13.38
C SER A 28 -19.33 1.60 -12.38
N CYS A 29 -18.62 2.73 -12.48
CA CYS A 29 -17.62 3.17 -11.51
C CYS A 29 -18.06 4.39 -10.70
N SER A 30 -19.36 4.74 -10.68
CA SER A 30 -19.87 5.79 -9.79
C SER A 30 -19.52 5.49 -8.33
N GLY A 31 -19.14 6.51 -7.58
CA GLY A 31 -18.67 6.37 -6.20
C GLY A 31 -17.23 5.86 -6.04
N ILE A 32 -16.48 5.62 -7.12
CA ILE A 32 -15.07 5.16 -7.08
C ILE A 32 -14.15 6.23 -7.67
N SER A 33 -13.13 6.64 -6.91
CA SER A 33 -12.11 7.60 -7.35
C SER A 33 -11.08 6.92 -8.25
N LEU A 34 -10.98 7.39 -9.50
CA LEU A 34 -9.95 6.95 -10.43
C LEU A 34 -8.56 7.31 -9.91
N LYS A 35 -8.43 8.47 -9.26
CA LYS A 35 -7.15 8.96 -8.71
C LYS A 35 -6.61 8.00 -7.65
N THR A 36 -7.45 7.53 -6.73
CA THR A 36 -7.04 6.51 -5.75
C THR A 36 -6.58 5.22 -6.41
N GLN A 37 -7.27 4.74 -7.46
CA GLN A 37 -6.85 3.53 -8.16
C GLN A 37 -5.50 3.70 -8.88
N GLU A 38 -5.23 4.88 -9.44
CA GLU A 38 -3.93 5.21 -10.04
C GLU A 38 -2.81 5.29 -9.00
N LEU A 39 -3.09 5.85 -7.82
CA LEU A 39 -2.15 5.86 -6.71
C LEU A 39 -1.83 4.44 -6.22
N TYR A 40 -2.83 3.57 -6.07
CA TYR A 40 -2.59 2.17 -5.68
C TYR A 40 -1.82 1.38 -6.75
N ALA A 41 -2.10 1.62 -8.04
CA ALA A 41 -1.30 1.04 -9.12
C ALA A 41 0.18 1.47 -9.01
N LEU A 42 0.43 2.76 -8.77
CA LEU A 42 1.79 3.27 -8.57
C LEU A 42 2.46 2.66 -7.33
N VAL A 43 1.73 2.51 -6.22
CA VAL A 43 2.21 1.83 -5.01
C VAL A 43 2.67 0.40 -5.33
N PHE A 44 1.84 -0.40 -6.00
CA PHE A 44 2.20 -1.80 -6.28
C PHE A 44 3.34 -1.93 -7.30
N LEU A 45 3.35 -1.09 -8.34
CA LEU A 45 4.44 -1.06 -9.31
C LEU A 45 5.78 -0.73 -8.65
N THR A 46 5.82 0.26 -7.76
CA THR A 46 7.05 0.69 -7.07
C THR A 46 7.45 -0.25 -5.94
N ARG A 47 6.49 -0.88 -5.26
CA ARG A 47 6.75 -1.84 -4.18
C ARG A 47 7.30 -3.17 -4.67
N TYR A 48 6.88 -3.60 -5.86
CA TYR A 48 7.20 -4.93 -6.39
C TYR A 48 8.19 -4.86 -7.56
N LEU A 49 9.05 -3.83 -7.60
CA LEU A 49 10.18 -3.77 -8.53
C LEU A 49 11.15 -4.94 -8.37
N ASP A 50 11.16 -5.55 -7.18
CA ASP A 50 11.94 -6.75 -6.83
C ASP A 50 11.42 -8.04 -7.49
N LEU A 51 10.28 -8.00 -8.20
CA LEU A 51 9.66 -9.17 -8.82
C LEU A 51 10.57 -9.88 -9.84
N PHE A 52 11.41 -9.12 -10.54
CA PHE A 52 12.32 -9.66 -11.56
C PHE A 52 13.72 -9.96 -11.02
N THR A 53 14.03 -9.55 -9.79
CA THR A 53 15.37 -9.67 -9.19
C THR A 53 15.44 -10.77 -8.14
N ASP A 54 14.39 -10.92 -7.34
CA ASP A 54 14.41 -11.75 -6.14
C ASP A 54 13.28 -12.77 -6.15
N PHE A 55 13.64 -14.05 -6.27
CA PHE A 55 12.71 -15.16 -6.08
C PHE A 55 12.72 -15.63 -4.63
N ILE A 56 11.67 -15.28 -3.88
CA ILE A 56 11.51 -15.70 -2.48
C ILE A 56 10.68 -16.99 -2.40
N SER A 57 9.48 -16.97 -2.96
CA SER A 57 8.57 -18.11 -2.98
C SER A 57 7.50 -17.96 -4.06
N VAL A 58 6.96 -19.09 -4.52
CA VAL A 58 5.87 -19.13 -5.52
C VAL A 58 4.67 -18.30 -5.08
N TYR A 59 4.26 -18.42 -3.82
CA TYR A 59 3.16 -17.62 -3.26
C TYR A 59 3.44 -16.12 -3.36
N ASN A 60 4.65 -15.68 -2.98
CA ASN A 60 5.00 -14.26 -3.02
C ASN A 60 4.95 -13.70 -4.44
N THR A 61 5.54 -14.43 -5.39
CA THR A 61 5.56 -14.05 -6.81
C THR A 61 4.14 -14.00 -7.41
N ILE A 62 3.32 -15.03 -7.17
CA ILE A 62 1.94 -15.08 -7.65
C ILE A 62 1.12 -13.93 -7.06
N MET A 63 1.20 -13.69 -5.75
CA MET A 63 0.45 -12.61 -5.11
C MET A 63 0.84 -11.24 -5.69
N LYS A 64 2.14 -10.97 -5.86
CA LYS A 64 2.62 -9.73 -6.49
C LYS A 64 2.05 -9.54 -7.90
N LEU A 65 2.09 -10.59 -8.72
CA LEU A 65 1.52 -10.57 -10.08
C LEU A 65 0.01 -10.29 -10.06
N VAL A 66 -0.73 -10.95 -9.17
CA VAL A 66 -2.17 -10.74 -9.02
C VAL A 66 -2.48 -9.30 -8.60
N PHE A 67 -1.77 -8.73 -7.62
CA PHE A 67 -1.98 -7.35 -7.20
C PHE A 67 -1.71 -6.33 -8.32
N ILE A 68 -0.61 -6.49 -9.07
CA ILE A 68 -0.29 -5.60 -10.19
C ILE A 68 -1.34 -5.75 -11.31
N ALA A 69 -1.63 -6.98 -11.73
CA ALA A 69 -2.56 -7.23 -12.84
C ALA A 69 -3.97 -6.73 -12.52
N SER A 70 -4.48 -7.01 -11.32
CA SER A 70 -5.82 -6.61 -10.89
C SER A 70 -5.97 -5.09 -10.75
N THR A 71 -4.99 -4.39 -10.17
CA THR A 71 -5.04 -2.93 -10.05
C THR A 71 -4.93 -2.23 -11.41
N LEU A 72 -4.04 -2.69 -12.29
CA LEU A 72 -3.97 -2.18 -13.66
C LEU A 72 -5.27 -2.48 -14.43
N ALA A 73 -5.88 -3.65 -14.23
CA ALA A 73 -7.17 -3.97 -14.83
C ALA A 73 -8.28 -3.03 -14.36
N ILE A 74 -8.34 -2.67 -13.07
CA ILE A 74 -9.32 -1.67 -12.56
C ILE A 74 -9.13 -0.33 -13.26
N VAL A 75 -7.89 0.19 -13.29
CA VAL A 75 -7.57 1.47 -13.93
C VAL A 75 -7.92 1.44 -15.42
N TRP A 76 -7.58 0.34 -16.11
CA TRP A 76 -7.90 0.14 -17.52
C TRP A 76 -9.41 0.12 -17.75
N CYS A 77 -10.16 -0.64 -16.94
CA CYS A 77 -11.63 -0.69 -17.01
C CYS A 77 -12.24 0.72 -16.83
N MET A 78 -11.76 1.51 -15.87
CA MET A 78 -12.28 2.85 -15.64
C MET A 78 -11.91 3.85 -16.75
N ARG A 79 -10.73 3.72 -17.38
CA ARG A 79 -10.27 4.65 -18.42
C ARG A 79 -10.75 4.30 -19.84
N MET A 80 -10.82 3.02 -20.18
CA MET A 80 -11.03 2.55 -21.55
C MET A 80 -12.42 1.98 -21.79
N HIS A 81 -13.06 1.34 -20.80
CA HIS A 81 -14.34 0.68 -21.03
C HIS A 81 -15.46 1.72 -21.21
N PRO A 82 -16.14 1.79 -22.38
CA PRO A 82 -17.02 2.90 -22.74
C PRO A 82 -18.21 3.07 -21.80
N GLY A 83 -18.78 1.97 -21.29
CA GLY A 83 -19.88 2.02 -20.31
C GLY A 83 -19.44 2.53 -18.93
N VAL A 84 -18.26 2.12 -18.47
CA VAL A 84 -17.77 2.43 -17.12
C VAL A 84 -17.26 3.86 -17.08
N LYS A 85 -16.46 4.28 -18.07
CA LYS A 85 -15.91 5.63 -18.18
C LYS A 85 -16.97 6.74 -18.11
N ARG A 86 -18.17 6.51 -18.66
CA ARG A 86 -19.28 7.47 -18.66
C ARG A 86 -19.88 7.69 -17.27
N SER A 87 -19.83 6.66 -16.42
CA SER A 87 -20.35 6.70 -15.04
C SER A 87 -19.36 7.29 -14.01
N TYR A 88 -18.21 7.79 -14.47
CA TYR A 88 -17.18 8.33 -13.59
C TYR A 88 -17.47 9.79 -13.19
N ASP A 89 -17.63 10.01 -11.89
CA ASP A 89 -17.98 11.29 -11.29
C ASP A 89 -16.78 12.26 -11.19
N ARG A 90 -16.34 12.80 -12.34
CA ARG A 90 -15.17 13.70 -12.45
C ARG A 90 -15.28 14.96 -11.59
N GLU A 91 -16.49 15.49 -11.45
CA GLU A 91 -16.75 16.72 -10.69
C GLU A 91 -16.59 16.52 -9.18
N LEU A 92 -16.81 15.29 -8.69
CA LEU A 92 -16.60 14.96 -7.29
C LEU A 92 -15.12 14.64 -7.01
N ASP A 93 -14.43 14.03 -7.98
CA ASP A 93 -13.03 13.60 -7.87
C ASP A 93 -12.00 14.74 -8.15
N THR A 94 -12.14 15.90 -7.51
CA THR A 94 -11.24 17.06 -7.76
C THR A 94 -9.93 17.05 -6.97
N PHE A 95 -9.67 16.00 -6.19
CA PHE A 95 -8.51 15.93 -5.31
C PHE A 95 -7.17 16.03 -6.06
N ARG A 96 -6.24 16.87 -5.58
CA ARG A 96 -4.94 17.10 -6.24
C ARG A 96 -3.90 16.06 -5.80
N HIS A 97 -4.05 14.84 -6.32
CA HIS A 97 -3.24 13.67 -5.93
C HIS A 97 -1.72 13.81 -6.21
N TYR A 98 -1.31 14.69 -7.12
CA TYR A 98 0.12 14.94 -7.40
C TYR A 98 0.91 15.41 -6.17
N PHE A 99 0.28 16.14 -5.25
CA PHE A 99 0.92 16.54 -4.00
C PHE A 99 1.20 15.35 -3.08
N LEU A 100 0.37 14.31 -3.12
CA LEU A 100 0.62 13.08 -2.36
C LEU A 100 1.83 12.35 -2.92
N VAL A 101 1.90 12.19 -4.25
CA VAL A 101 3.03 11.55 -4.92
C VAL A 101 4.32 12.32 -4.64
N GLY A 102 4.33 13.64 -4.87
CA GLY A 102 5.52 14.47 -4.61
C GLY A 102 5.93 14.47 -3.14
N GLY A 103 4.97 14.65 -2.23
CA GLY A 103 5.22 14.65 -0.79
C GLY A 103 5.78 13.32 -0.28
N SER A 104 5.18 12.19 -0.67
CA SER A 104 5.68 10.86 -0.31
C SER A 104 7.06 10.57 -0.89
N PHE A 105 7.37 11.07 -2.09
CA PHE A 105 8.68 10.89 -2.70
C PHE A 105 9.77 11.67 -1.97
N VAL A 106 9.52 12.96 -1.69
CA VAL A 106 10.45 13.80 -0.90
C VAL A 106 10.64 13.20 0.50
N PHE A 107 9.56 12.77 1.15
CA PHE A 107 9.65 12.14 2.47
C PHE A 107 10.45 10.83 2.45
N ALA A 108 10.30 10.01 1.39
CA ALA A 108 11.10 8.80 1.20
C ALA A 108 12.59 9.10 0.97
N LEU A 109 12.94 10.18 0.27
CA LEU A 109 14.34 10.59 0.11
C LEU A 109 14.97 10.98 1.45
N VAL A 110 14.23 11.72 2.28
CA VAL A 110 14.72 12.20 3.59
C VAL A 110 14.75 11.09 4.65
N PHE A 111 13.69 10.28 4.74
CA PHE A 111 13.45 9.33 5.83
C PHE A 111 13.46 7.86 5.35
N HIS A 112 14.49 7.43 4.63
CA HIS A 112 14.67 6.02 4.27
C HIS A 112 15.53 5.26 5.30
N GLU A 113 15.28 3.95 5.47
CA GLU A 113 15.89 3.09 6.49
C GLU A 113 17.44 2.99 6.46
N LYS A 114 18.14 3.52 5.44
CA LYS A 114 19.61 3.49 5.40
C LYS A 114 20.26 4.21 6.59
N PHE A 115 19.63 5.24 7.17
CA PHE A 115 20.15 5.89 8.38
C PHE A 115 20.24 4.93 9.58
N THR A 116 19.40 3.89 9.65
CA THR A 116 19.44 2.88 10.71
C THR A 116 20.32 1.68 10.35
N PHE A 117 20.40 1.31 9.07
CA PHE A 117 21.25 0.19 8.61
C PHE A 117 22.74 0.53 8.58
N GLN A 118 23.12 1.77 8.29
CA GLN A 118 24.53 2.18 8.36
C GLN A 118 25.10 2.03 9.77
N GLU A 119 24.33 2.27 10.84
CA GLU A 119 24.80 2.02 12.21
C GLU A 119 25.04 0.52 12.47
N LYS A 120 24.13 -0.35 12.01
CA LYS A 120 24.24 -1.82 12.19
C LYS A 120 25.33 -2.45 11.32
N ASP A 121 25.47 -2.01 10.07
CA ASP A 121 26.47 -2.51 9.12
C ASP A 121 27.86 -1.93 9.41
N LEU A 122 27.96 -0.69 9.91
CA LEU A 122 29.21 -0.14 10.43
C LEU A 122 29.66 -0.92 11.67
N LYS A 123 28.74 -1.27 12.58
CA LYS A 123 29.05 -2.05 13.78
C LYS A 123 29.46 -3.49 13.44
N SER A 124 28.80 -4.14 12.47
CA SER A 124 29.19 -5.49 12.00
C SER A 124 30.51 -5.48 11.24
N ARG A 125 30.76 -4.48 10.36
CA ARG A 125 32.04 -4.32 9.66
C ARG A 125 33.17 -3.95 10.61
N PHE A 126 32.92 -3.14 11.64
CA PHE A 126 33.90 -2.85 12.69
C PHE A 126 34.23 -4.13 13.47
N LEU A 127 33.21 -4.91 13.87
CA LEU A 127 33.40 -6.22 14.52
C LEU A 127 34.15 -7.21 13.62
N GLN A 128 33.82 -7.28 12.33
CA GLN A 128 34.48 -8.18 11.38
C GLN A 128 35.91 -7.74 11.08
N LYS A 129 36.18 -6.44 11.06
CA LYS A 129 37.54 -5.87 10.93
C LYS A 129 38.36 -6.07 12.22
N CYS A 130 37.72 -6.06 13.39
CA CYS A 130 38.32 -6.48 14.66
C CYS A 130 38.57 -8.00 14.72
N LEU A 131 37.79 -8.82 14.00
CA LEU A 131 37.91 -10.29 13.95
C LEU A 131 38.83 -10.81 12.82
N GLY A 132 39.35 -9.94 11.96
CA GLY A 132 40.44 -10.22 11.04
C GLY A 132 40.20 -11.34 10.02
N GLU A 133 39.49 -11.06 8.92
CA GLU A 133 39.50 -11.95 7.75
C GLU A 133 39.41 -11.18 6.41
N ASP A 134 40.48 -11.38 5.62
CA ASP A 134 40.82 -11.11 4.22
C ASP A 134 40.15 -10.05 3.32
N SER A 135 41.02 -9.34 2.59
CA SER A 135 40.74 -8.26 1.63
C SER A 135 40.81 -8.74 0.17
N ASN A 136 39.67 -8.92 -0.49
CA ASN A 136 39.58 -9.20 -1.94
C ASN A 136 39.05 -7.96 -2.72
N PRO A 137 39.83 -7.35 -3.64
CA PRO A 137 39.47 -6.10 -4.33
C PRO A 137 38.35 -6.23 -5.39
N ASN A 138 38.11 -7.42 -5.96
CA ASN A 138 37.01 -7.65 -6.91
C ASN A 138 35.62 -7.59 -6.25
N LEU A 139 35.55 -7.68 -4.92
CA LEU A 139 34.34 -7.54 -4.13
C LEU A 139 33.83 -6.08 -4.08
N TYR A 140 34.73 -5.10 -4.24
CA TYR A 140 34.39 -3.68 -4.10
C TYR A 140 33.72 -3.08 -5.35
N PHE A 141 34.14 -3.46 -6.56
CA PHE A 141 33.60 -2.90 -7.82
C PHE A 141 32.20 -3.46 -8.16
N GLY A 142 31.96 -4.75 -7.87
CA GLY A 142 30.60 -5.32 -7.85
C GLY A 142 29.72 -4.75 -6.73
N GLY A 143 30.34 -4.27 -5.65
CA GLY A 143 29.71 -3.62 -4.50
C GLY A 143 29.01 -2.31 -4.86
N ALA A 144 29.69 -1.38 -5.57
CA ALA A 144 29.12 -0.06 -5.86
C ALA A 144 27.82 -0.11 -6.69
N ARG A 145 27.75 -0.96 -7.73
CA ARG A 145 26.53 -1.17 -8.52
C ARG A 145 25.42 -1.80 -7.68
N ARG A 146 25.76 -2.76 -6.83
CA ARG A 146 24.81 -3.43 -5.93
C ARG A 146 24.27 -2.49 -4.84
N GLU A 147 25.13 -1.65 -4.28
CA GLU A 147 24.76 -0.64 -3.26
C GLU A 147 23.84 0.45 -3.82
N PHE A 148 24.05 0.85 -5.07
CA PHE A 148 23.17 1.77 -5.78
C PHE A 148 21.78 1.15 -6.03
N LEU A 149 21.74 -0.10 -6.52
CA LEU A 149 20.48 -0.80 -6.74
C LEU A 149 19.71 -1.04 -5.42
N LEU A 150 20.42 -1.37 -4.34
CA LEU A 150 19.82 -1.50 -3.01
C LEU A 150 19.29 -0.16 -2.47
N LEU A 151 20.01 0.95 -2.66
CA LEU A 151 19.52 2.28 -2.30
C LEU A 151 18.23 2.60 -3.04
N PHE A 152 18.23 2.39 -4.36
CA PHE A 152 17.08 2.63 -5.21
C PHE A 152 15.88 1.82 -4.74
N SER A 153 16.03 0.50 -4.57
CA SER A 153 14.95 -0.37 -4.08
C SER A 153 14.43 0.03 -2.70
N LEU A 154 15.30 0.49 -1.78
CA LEU A 154 14.89 0.98 -0.46
C LEU A 154 14.09 2.29 -0.53
N ILE A 155 14.50 3.22 -1.38
CA ILE A 155 13.78 4.49 -1.59
C ILE A 155 12.40 4.20 -2.18
N PHE A 156 12.31 3.38 -3.23
CA PHE A 156 11.04 3.02 -3.84
C PHE A 156 10.15 2.20 -2.90
N TRP A 157 10.74 1.34 -2.07
CA TRP A 157 10.03 0.64 -1.02
C TRP A 157 9.43 1.61 0.01
N ALA A 158 10.23 2.53 0.57
CA ALA A 158 9.77 3.53 1.54
C ALA A 158 8.72 4.47 0.92
N PHE A 159 8.95 4.94 -0.30
CA PHE A 159 8.00 5.71 -1.10
C PHE A 159 6.66 4.99 -1.22
N SER A 160 6.68 3.71 -1.59
CA SER A 160 5.44 2.93 -1.74
C SER A 160 4.68 2.81 -0.42
N ILE A 161 5.36 2.76 0.73
CA ILE A 161 4.74 2.65 2.06
C ILE A 161 4.09 3.98 2.45
N TYR A 162 4.78 5.09 2.25
CA TYR A 162 4.24 6.42 2.52
C TYR A 162 3.07 6.77 1.59
N LEU A 163 3.20 6.45 0.29
CA LEU A 163 2.15 6.70 -0.67
C LEU A 163 0.91 5.86 -0.40
N GLU A 164 1.05 4.58 -0.06
CA GLU A 164 -0.08 3.71 0.30
C GLU A 164 -0.88 4.27 1.47
N ALA A 165 -0.19 4.84 2.47
CA ALA A 165 -0.83 5.37 3.66
C ALA A 165 -1.82 6.51 3.34
N VAL A 166 -1.54 7.29 2.29
CA VAL A 166 -2.34 8.45 1.88
C VAL A 166 -3.14 8.23 0.59
N ALA A 167 -2.94 7.11 -0.10
CA ALA A 167 -3.53 6.83 -1.41
C ALA A 167 -5.07 6.79 -1.41
N ILE A 168 -5.67 6.52 -0.24
CA ILE A 168 -7.13 6.45 -0.08
C ILE A 168 -7.80 7.84 0.03
N LEU A 169 -7.05 8.92 0.27
CA LEU A 169 -7.61 10.25 0.48
C LEU A 169 -8.56 10.72 -0.63
N PRO A 170 -8.23 10.62 -1.94
CA PRO A 170 -9.16 10.99 -3.01
C PRO A 170 -10.50 10.24 -2.93
N GLN A 171 -10.46 8.93 -2.63
CA GLN A 171 -11.65 8.10 -2.47
C GLN A 171 -12.52 8.55 -1.29
N LEU A 172 -11.92 8.82 -0.12
CA LEU A 172 -12.69 9.28 1.06
C LEU A 172 -13.36 10.62 0.80
N VAL A 173 -12.62 11.56 0.20
CA VAL A 173 -13.17 12.89 -0.18
C VAL A 173 -14.30 12.75 -1.20
N LEU A 174 -14.17 11.84 -2.16
CA LEU A 174 -15.22 11.58 -3.14
C LEU A 174 -16.49 11.04 -2.45
N LEU A 175 -16.36 10.11 -1.51
CA LEU A 175 -17.51 9.55 -0.79
C LEU A 175 -18.20 10.60 0.10
N GLN A 176 -17.43 11.45 0.77
CA GLN A 176 -17.97 12.56 1.56
C GLN A 176 -18.79 13.51 0.69
N ARG A 177 -18.28 13.87 -0.49
CA ARG A 177 -18.99 14.75 -1.44
C ARG A 177 -20.18 14.09 -2.12
N SER A 178 -20.11 12.79 -2.38
CA SER A 178 -21.23 12.01 -2.95
C SER A 178 -22.41 11.94 -1.98
N GLY A 179 -22.14 11.91 -0.67
CA GLY A 179 -23.15 11.84 0.40
C GLY A 179 -23.90 10.50 0.50
N ASN A 180 -23.87 9.67 -0.54
CA ASN A 180 -24.43 8.32 -0.56
C ASN A 180 -23.36 7.33 -1.03
N VAL A 181 -23.19 6.25 -0.27
CA VAL A 181 -22.23 5.19 -0.55
C VAL A 181 -22.99 3.89 -0.82
N ASP A 182 -22.76 3.29 -1.98
CA ASP A 182 -23.34 1.98 -2.28
C ASP A 182 -22.71 0.86 -1.44
N ASN A 183 -23.47 -0.20 -1.19
CA ASN A 183 -23.03 -1.28 -0.30
C ASN A 183 -21.74 -1.95 -0.77
N LEU A 184 -21.54 -2.12 -2.09
CA LEU A 184 -20.34 -2.77 -2.62
C LEU A 184 -19.10 -1.88 -2.44
N THR A 185 -19.22 -0.57 -2.68
CA THR A 185 -18.17 0.41 -2.40
C THR A 185 -17.84 0.44 -0.91
N GLY A 186 -18.87 0.40 -0.04
CA GLY A 186 -18.67 0.29 1.41
C GLY A 186 -17.91 -0.97 1.82
N GLN A 187 -18.26 -2.13 1.27
CA GLN A 187 -17.58 -3.41 1.52
C GLN A 187 -16.13 -3.40 1.02
N TYR A 188 -15.87 -2.82 -0.15
CA TYR A 188 -14.51 -2.62 -0.66
C TYR A 188 -13.66 -1.83 0.35
N VAL A 189 -14.13 -0.65 0.79
CA VAL A 189 -13.39 0.18 1.76
C VAL A 189 -13.24 -0.54 3.10
N PHE A 190 -14.26 -1.31 3.50
CA PHE A 190 -14.20 -2.12 4.73
C PHE A 190 -13.09 -3.17 4.70
N PHE A 191 -13.03 -3.99 3.65
CA PHE A 191 -11.95 -4.97 3.49
C PHE A 191 -10.59 -4.27 3.36
N LEU A 192 -10.56 -3.09 2.76
CA LEU A 192 -9.36 -2.26 2.66
C LEU A 192 -8.88 -1.74 4.03
N GLY A 193 -9.74 -1.48 5.01
CA GLY A 193 -9.24 -1.22 6.37
C GLY A 193 -8.96 -2.49 7.16
N ALA A 194 -9.71 -3.56 6.93
CA ALA A 194 -9.52 -4.84 7.62
C ALA A 194 -8.14 -5.46 7.33
N TYR A 195 -7.61 -5.37 6.09
CA TYR A 195 -6.24 -5.82 5.84
C TYR A 195 -5.23 -5.05 6.71
N ARG A 196 -5.46 -3.76 6.95
CA ARG A 196 -4.57 -2.92 7.75
C ARG A 196 -4.60 -3.34 9.22
N ALA A 197 -5.79 -3.66 9.75
CA ALA A 197 -5.92 -4.22 11.09
C ALA A 197 -5.11 -5.52 11.26
N PHE A 198 -5.21 -6.45 10.30
CA PHE A 198 -4.40 -7.67 10.32
C PHE A 198 -2.90 -7.40 10.23
N TYR A 199 -2.48 -6.40 9.46
CA TYR A 199 -1.08 -6.00 9.38
C TYR A 199 -0.55 -5.40 10.69
N ILE A 200 -1.36 -4.62 11.39
CA ILE A 200 -1.05 -4.11 12.74
C ILE A 200 -0.91 -5.27 13.72
N MET A 201 -1.85 -6.23 13.73
CA MET A 201 -1.75 -7.43 14.56
C MET A 201 -0.48 -8.23 14.24
N ASN A 202 -0.13 -8.35 12.96
CA ASN A 202 1.13 -8.96 12.54
C ASN A 202 2.36 -8.23 13.10
N TRP A 203 2.38 -6.89 13.13
CA TRP A 203 3.50 -6.14 13.72
C TRP A 203 3.60 -6.35 15.23
N ILE A 204 2.46 -6.33 15.93
CA ILE A 204 2.39 -6.61 17.37
C ILE A 204 2.93 -8.01 17.66
N TYR A 205 2.46 -9.02 16.91
CA TYR A 205 2.94 -10.39 17.05
C TYR A 205 4.45 -10.48 16.84
N ARG A 206 4.97 -9.89 15.75
CA ARG A 206 6.41 -9.91 15.45
C ARG A 206 7.26 -9.18 16.48
N TYR A 207 6.73 -8.09 17.05
CA TYR A 207 7.42 -7.36 18.13
C TYR A 207 7.66 -8.25 19.36
N PHE A 208 6.71 -9.13 19.69
CA PHE A 208 6.86 -10.05 20.82
C PHE A 208 7.66 -11.32 20.50
N THR A 209 7.64 -11.80 19.25
CA THR A 209 8.29 -13.07 18.89
C THR A 209 9.70 -12.93 18.33
N GLU A 210 10.04 -11.80 17.69
CA GLU A 210 11.32 -11.61 17.01
C GLU A 210 12.22 -10.63 17.80
N PRO A 211 13.41 -11.04 18.27
CA PRO A 211 14.35 -10.12 18.91
C PRO A 211 14.85 -9.09 17.87
N HIS A 212 14.82 -7.80 18.23
CA HIS A 212 15.22 -6.65 17.39
C HIS A 212 14.33 -6.31 16.18
N PHE A 213 13.03 -6.61 16.22
CA PHE A 213 12.09 -6.11 15.20
C PHE A 213 12.00 -4.57 15.23
N SER A 214 12.57 -3.90 14.21
CA SER A 214 12.43 -2.46 14.01
C SER A 214 12.06 -2.17 12.56
N ARG A 215 10.75 -2.03 12.30
CA ARG A 215 10.19 -1.55 11.01
C ARG A 215 9.33 -0.32 11.27
N TRP A 216 9.92 0.67 11.92
CA TRP A 216 9.22 1.86 12.42
C TRP A 216 8.50 2.62 11.29
N ILE A 217 9.08 2.68 10.07
CA ILE A 217 8.45 3.31 8.89
C ILE A 217 7.10 2.68 8.59
N ALA A 218 7.04 1.34 8.56
CA ALA A 218 5.82 0.60 8.28
C ALA A 218 4.78 0.81 9.39
N CYS A 219 5.21 0.83 10.66
CA CYS A 219 4.32 1.06 11.80
C CYS A 219 3.70 2.45 11.79
N ILE A 220 4.51 3.52 11.63
CA ILE A 220 4.02 4.91 11.62
C ILE A 220 3.08 5.12 10.43
N SER A 221 3.49 4.72 9.23
CA SER A 221 2.63 4.81 8.04
C SER A 221 1.37 3.95 8.19
N GLY A 222 1.47 2.85 8.92
CA GLY A 222 0.37 2.02 9.37
C GLY A 222 -0.67 2.78 10.18
N VAL A 223 -0.22 3.45 11.23
CA VAL A 223 -1.05 4.25 12.12
C VAL A 223 -1.70 5.41 11.39
N VAL A 224 -0.93 6.16 10.57
CA VAL A 224 -1.45 7.25 9.73
C VAL A 224 -2.58 6.75 8.84
N GLN A 225 -2.37 5.63 8.14
CA GLN A 225 -3.38 5.07 7.26
C GLN A 225 -4.65 4.67 8.03
N THR A 226 -4.51 4.01 9.18
CA THR A 226 -5.66 3.61 10.02
C THR A 226 -6.41 4.82 10.56
N ALA A 227 -5.71 5.89 10.95
CA ALA A 227 -6.32 7.12 11.42
C ALA A 227 -7.17 7.79 10.32
N LEU A 228 -6.71 7.78 9.07
CA LEU A 228 -7.47 8.29 7.93
C LEU A 228 -8.77 7.52 7.67
N TYR A 229 -8.81 6.22 8.00
CA TYR A 229 -10.03 5.42 7.88
C TYR A 229 -11.01 5.58 9.05
N ALA A 230 -10.57 6.13 10.19
CA ALA A 230 -11.34 6.10 11.44
C ALA A 230 -12.72 6.77 11.30
N ASP A 231 -12.77 7.95 10.66
CA ASP A 231 -14.01 8.69 10.41
C ASP A 231 -14.99 7.90 9.54
N PHE A 232 -14.50 7.34 8.43
CA PHE A 232 -15.32 6.49 7.56
C PHE A 232 -15.86 5.27 8.31
N PHE A 233 -15.02 4.60 9.11
CA PHE A 233 -15.44 3.42 9.86
C PHE A 233 -16.50 3.73 10.90
N TYR A 234 -16.41 4.88 11.56
CA TYR A 234 -17.42 5.33 12.51
C TYR A 234 -18.82 5.37 11.87
N TYR A 235 -18.96 6.05 10.73
CA TYR A 235 -20.25 6.11 10.00
C TYR A 235 -20.66 4.77 9.40
N TYR A 236 -19.70 3.98 8.92
CA TYR A 236 -19.95 2.63 8.40
C TYR A 236 -20.59 1.72 9.47
N PHE A 237 -20.03 1.69 10.68
CA PHE A 237 -20.57 0.86 11.77
C PHE A 237 -21.96 1.31 12.23
N ILE A 238 -22.23 2.62 12.23
CA ILE A 238 -23.56 3.15 12.54
C ILE A 238 -24.59 2.72 11.48
N SER A 239 -24.26 2.89 10.20
CA SER A 239 -25.10 2.47 9.08
C SER A 239 -25.37 0.96 9.10
N TRP A 240 -24.35 0.15 9.38
CA TRP A 240 -24.48 -1.30 9.52
C TRP A 240 -25.41 -1.69 10.68
N LYS A 241 -25.22 -1.14 11.88
CA LYS A 241 -26.05 -1.45 13.05
C LYS A 241 -27.51 -1.02 12.88
N SER A 242 -27.73 0.09 12.18
CA SER A 242 -29.06 0.65 11.91
C SER A 242 -29.76 0.04 10.70
N ASN A 243 -29.11 -0.87 9.95
CA ASN A 243 -29.58 -1.37 8.64
C ASN A 243 -29.99 -0.26 7.67
N SER A 244 -29.39 0.92 7.79
CA SER A 244 -29.67 2.09 6.95
C SER A 244 -28.59 2.27 5.89
N LYS A 245 -28.90 2.95 4.77
CA LYS A 245 -27.90 3.25 3.73
C LYS A 245 -26.80 4.15 4.29
N LEU A 246 -25.55 3.85 3.97
CA LEU A 246 -24.40 4.63 4.42
C LEU A 246 -24.43 6.03 3.83
N LYS A 247 -24.58 7.02 4.70
CA LYS A 247 -24.49 8.44 4.39
C LYS A 247 -23.37 9.06 5.20
N LEU A 248 -22.50 9.78 4.51
CA LEU A 248 -21.45 10.57 5.15
C LEU A 248 -21.94 12.00 5.33
N PRO A 249 -21.53 12.70 6.40
CA PRO A 249 -21.80 14.13 6.53
C PRO A 249 -21.14 14.88 5.37
N ALA A 250 -21.87 15.86 4.81
CA ALA A 250 -21.41 16.70 3.72
C ALA A 250 -20.42 17.76 4.20
#